data_AF-A0AAP4C2K5-F1
#
_entry.id   AF-A0AAP4C2K5-F1
#
_cell.length_a   1.000
_cell.length_b   1.000
_cell.length_c   1.000
_cell.angle_alpha   90.00
_cell.angle_beta   90.00
_cell.angle_gamma   90.00
#
_symmetry.space_group_name_H-M   'P 1'
#
loop_
_entity.id
_entity.type
_entity.pdbx_description
1 polymer ?
#
loop_
_entity_poly.entity_id
_entity_poly.type
_entity_poly.pdbx_seq_one_letter_code
_entity_poly.pdbx_strand_id
1 'polypeptide(L)'
;MTALEAAQELLEDVNSLLDHHPAQKDPKPGKPAGPGYGPLLRAGTSLCYTAWEVYVEESLIETVEWLLTNKKADELPEKLRSWVAEQSSDPWVFVGDSWRSAVLELVRL
;
A
#
# COMPACT_ATOMS: atom_id res chain seq x y z
N MET A 1 -12.01 -1.38 -1.84
CA MET A 1 -11.11 -0.25 -1.62
C MET A 1 -9.93 -0.49 -2.54
N THR A 2 -9.66 0.44 -3.45
CA THR A 2 -8.52 0.38 -4.38
C THR A 2 -7.27 0.93 -3.72
N ALA A 3 -6.10 0.64 -4.28
CA ALA A 3 -4.83 1.20 -3.79
C ALA A 3 -4.84 2.73 -3.74
N LEU A 4 -5.47 3.36 -4.74
CA LEU A 4 -5.59 4.80 -4.83
C LEU A 4 -6.50 5.36 -3.72
N GLU A 5 -7.62 4.70 -3.43
CA GLU A 5 -8.55 5.12 -2.37
C GLU A 5 -7.86 5.06 -0.99
N ALA A 6 -7.14 3.99 -0.68
CA ALA A 6 -6.42 3.85 0.59
C ALA A 6 -5.33 4.93 0.78
N ALA A 7 -4.60 5.24 -0.29
CA ALA A 7 -3.59 6.31 -0.27
C ALA A 7 -4.22 7.71 -0.11
N GLN A 8 -5.39 7.93 -0.72
CA GLN A 8 -6.13 9.19 -0.59
C GLN A 8 -6.60 9.41 0.85
N GLU A 9 -7.15 8.38 1.51
CA GLU A 9 -7.55 8.46 2.92
C GLU A 9 -6.38 8.89 3.82
N LEU A 10 -5.19 8.32 3.63
CA LEU A 10 -4.00 8.69 4.41
C LEU A 10 -3.52 10.13 4.12
N LEU A 11 -3.63 10.60 2.88
CA LEU A 11 -3.30 11.99 2.54
C LEU A 11 -4.35 12.98 3.06
N GLU A 12 -5.62 12.59 3.14
CA GLU A 12 -6.67 13.36 3.80
C GLU A 12 -6.39 13.53 5.29
N ASP A 13 -5.88 12.48 5.96
CA ASP A 13 -5.42 12.57 7.35
C ASP A 13 -4.24 13.55 7.51
N VAL A 14 -3.30 13.57 6.56
CA VAL A 14 -2.23 14.58 6.53
C VAL A 14 -2.80 15.99 6.40
N ASN A 15 -3.74 16.20 5.47
CA ASN A 15 -4.39 17.50 5.28
C ASN A 15 -5.15 17.93 6.55
N SER A 16 -5.89 17.02 7.18
CA SER A 16 -6.59 17.27 8.43
C SER A 16 -5.62 17.68 9.55
N LEU A 17 -4.47 17.00 9.68
CA LEU A 17 -3.43 17.37 10.65
C LEU A 17 -2.85 18.76 10.37
N LEU A 18 -2.62 19.10 9.10
CA LEU A 18 -2.10 20.40 8.70
C LEU A 18 -3.11 21.53 8.96
N ASP A 19 -4.40 21.30 8.70
CA ASP A 19 -5.48 22.29 8.85
C ASP A 19 -5.78 22.60 10.32
N HIS A 20 -5.72 21.58 11.18
CA HIS A 20 -6.01 21.73 12.61
C HIS A 20 -4.78 22.10 13.45
N HIS A 21 -3.59 22.14 12.86
CA HIS A 21 -2.39 22.49 13.61
C HIS A 21 -2.43 23.97 14.05
N PRO A 22 -2.10 24.29 15.32
CA PRO A 22 -2.12 25.66 15.86
C PRO A 22 -1.32 26.69 15.04
N ALA A 23 -0.40 26.20 14.23
CA ALA A 23 0.40 26.96 13.28
C ALA A 23 -0.33 27.74 12.21
N GLN A 24 -1.44 27.18 11.72
CA GLN A 24 -2.24 27.79 10.67
C GLN A 24 -2.81 29.16 11.12
N LYS A 25 -2.84 29.43 12.43
CA LYS A 25 -3.41 30.65 13.02
C LYS A 25 -2.47 31.87 12.96
N ASP A 26 -1.18 31.71 12.67
CA ASP A 26 -0.23 32.83 12.43
C ASP A 26 0.81 32.47 11.33
N PRO A 27 0.38 32.35 10.06
CA PRO A 27 1.26 31.95 8.97
C PRO A 27 2.19 33.10 8.58
N LYS A 28 3.46 33.03 9.00
CA LYS A 28 4.51 33.97 8.56
C LYS A 28 5.26 33.37 7.37
N PRO A 29 5.26 34.02 6.19
CA PRO A 29 5.97 33.54 5.01
C PRO A 29 7.47 33.31 5.31
N GLY A 30 7.98 32.14 4.93
CA GLY A 30 9.43 31.85 4.95
C GLY A 30 10.08 31.67 6.33
N LYS A 31 9.33 31.74 7.44
CA LYS A 31 9.85 31.43 8.77
C LYS A 31 9.20 30.14 9.27
N PRO A 32 9.93 29.03 9.47
CA PRO A 32 9.37 27.90 10.22
C PRO A 32 8.93 28.48 11.56
N ALA A 33 7.70 28.20 11.99
CA ALA A 33 7.07 28.99 13.03
C ALA A 33 7.59 28.63 14.44
N GLY A 34 8.87 28.85 14.69
CA GLY A 34 9.49 28.72 16.00
C GLY A 34 9.74 27.28 16.48
N PRO A 35 10.38 27.14 17.65
CA PRO A 35 10.62 25.86 18.30
C PRO A 35 9.27 25.23 18.71
N GLY A 36 8.86 24.17 17.99
CA GLY A 36 7.56 23.50 18.20
C GLY A 36 7.02 22.77 16.97
N TYR A 37 7.59 23.04 15.79
CA TYR A 37 7.08 22.55 14.49
C TYR A 37 7.80 21.32 13.96
N GLY A 38 8.96 20.98 14.53
CA GLY A 38 9.68 19.75 14.22
C GLY A 38 8.80 18.50 14.36
N PRO A 39 7.97 18.37 15.40
CA PRO A 39 7.02 17.27 15.51
C PRO A 39 5.99 17.22 14.37
N LEU A 40 5.39 18.34 13.96
CA LEU A 40 4.41 18.38 12.87
C LEU A 40 5.05 18.00 11.53
N LEU A 41 6.21 18.59 11.22
CA LEU A 41 6.94 18.32 9.97
C LEU A 41 7.34 16.83 9.91
N ARG A 42 7.83 16.27 11.01
CA ARG A 42 8.15 14.84 11.10
C ARG A 42 6.90 13.97 10.94
N ALA A 43 5.80 14.30 11.60
CA ALA A 43 4.55 13.54 11.51
C ALA A 43 3.98 13.58 10.08
N GLY A 44 3.92 14.76 9.45
CA GLY A 44 3.46 14.90 8.07
C GLY A 44 4.36 14.16 7.08
N THR A 45 5.68 14.26 7.22
CA THR A 45 6.60 13.47 6.40
C THR A 45 6.41 11.97 6.59
N SER A 46 6.32 11.49 7.83
CA SER A 46 6.08 10.07 8.12
C SER A 46 4.78 9.58 7.49
N LEU A 47 3.68 10.32 7.64
CA LEU A 47 2.38 9.93 7.06
C LEU A 47 2.38 9.95 5.54
N CYS A 48 3.07 10.90 4.89
CA CYS A 48 3.23 10.88 3.44
C CYS A 48 4.02 9.66 2.95
N TYR A 49 5.06 9.24 3.69
CA TYR A 49 5.77 8.00 3.38
C TYR A 49 4.87 6.79 3.56
N THR A 50 4.08 6.73 4.64
CA THR A 50 3.11 5.66 4.86
C THR A 50 2.06 5.61 3.75
N ALA A 51 1.52 6.75 3.31
CA ALA A 51 0.58 6.81 2.20
C ALA A 51 1.19 6.26 0.91
N TRP A 52 2.45 6.58 0.64
CA TRP A 52 3.19 6.04 -0.51
C TRP A 52 3.43 4.53 -0.39
N GLU A 53 3.85 4.05 0.77
CA GLU A 53 4.09 2.62 1.02
C GLU A 53 2.80 1.82 0.82
N VAL A 54 1.70 2.26 1.44
CA VAL A 54 0.37 1.63 1.29
C VAL A 54 -0.08 1.65 -0.16
N TYR A 55 0.07 2.77 -0.87
CA TYR A 55 -0.27 2.84 -2.29
C TYR A 55 0.48 1.78 -3.10
N VAL A 56 1.79 1.66 -2.90
CA VAL A 56 2.64 0.71 -3.65
C VAL A 56 2.26 -0.74 -3.31
N GLU A 57 2.09 -1.04 -2.03
CA GLU A 57 1.73 -2.39 -1.56
C GLU A 57 0.37 -2.83 -2.11
N GLU A 58 -0.66 -2.01 -1.93
CA GLU A 58 -2.01 -2.30 -2.42
C GLU A 58 -2.05 -2.36 -3.94
N SER A 59 -1.28 -1.52 -4.65
CA SER A 59 -1.19 -1.57 -6.12
C SER A 59 -0.60 -2.89 -6.62
N LEU A 60 0.38 -3.44 -5.90
CA LEU A 60 1.00 -4.72 -6.23
C LEU A 60 0.02 -5.87 -5.99
N ILE A 61 -0.70 -5.86 -4.86
CA ILE A 61 -1.75 -6.84 -4.54
C ILE A 61 -2.85 -6.79 -5.60
N GLU A 62 -3.37 -5.60 -5.93
CA GLU A 62 -4.41 -5.40 -6.94
C GLU A 62 -3.96 -5.90 -8.33
N THR A 63 -2.69 -5.70 -8.67
CA THR A 63 -2.09 -6.23 -9.91
C THR A 63 -2.08 -7.76 -9.92
N VAL A 64 -1.70 -8.39 -8.79
CA VAL A 64 -1.74 -9.84 -8.67
C VAL A 64 -3.18 -10.34 -8.75
N GLU A 65 -4.13 -9.76 -8.03
CA GLU A 65 -5.55 -10.12 -8.11
C GLU A 65 -6.09 -10.04 -9.53
N TRP A 66 -5.73 -8.98 -10.26
CA TRP A 66 -6.10 -8.84 -11.66
C TRP A 66 -5.50 -9.96 -12.51
N LEU A 67 -4.21 -10.29 -12.35
CA LEU A 67 -3.57 -11.39 -13.07
C LEU A 67 -4.25 -12.73 -12.76
N LEU A 68 -4.49 -13.03 -11.50
CA LEU A 68 -5.14 -14.27 -11.06
C LEU A 68 -6.57 -14.39 -11.59
N THR A 69 -7.27 -13.27 -11.72
CA THR A 69 -8.65 -13.24 -12.24
C THR A 69 -8.69 -13.42 -13.76
N ASN A 70 -7.79 -12.75 -14.49
CA ASN A 70 -7.89 -12.57 -15.94
C ASN A 70 -6.95 -13.46 -16.76
N LYS A 71 -6.03 -14.19 -16.13
CA LYS A 71 -5.07 -15.06 -16.82
C LYS A 71 -5.23 -16.52 -16.41
N LYS A 72 -4.77 -17.41 -17.27
CA LYS A 72 -4.58 -18.82 -16.92
C LYS A 72 -3.26 -19.01 -16.18
N ALA A 73 -3.14 -20.11 -15.45
CA ALA A 73 -1.95 -20.41 -14.65
C ALA A 73 -0.66 -20.39 -15.49
N ASP A 74 -0.68 -20.96 -16.70
CA ASP A 74 0.47 -21.02 -17.61
C ASP A 74 0.86 -19.66 -18.23
N GLU A 75 -0.08 -18.70 -18.24
CA GLU A 75 0.13 -17.33 -18.73
C GLU A 75 0.72 -16.40 -17.66
N LEU A 76 0.79 -16.85 -16.41
CA LEU A 76 1.36 -16.05 -15.33
C LEU A 76 2.89 -15.89 -15.48
N PRO A 77 3.45 -14.76 -15.00
CA PRO A 77 4.89 -14.55 -14.96
C PRO A 77 5.61 -15.74 -14.31
N GLU A 78 6.66 -16.23 -14.97
CA GLU A 78 7.44 -17.38 -14.50
C GLU A 78 7.92 -17.19 -13.06
N LYS A 79 8.44 -15.99 -12.74
CA LYS A 79 8.89 -15.66 -11.39
C LYS A 79 7.82 -15.85 -10.32
N LEU A 80 6.58 -15.44 -10.60
CA LEU A 80 5.46 -15.62 -9.67
C LEU A 80 5.16 -17.10 -9.47
N ARG A 81 5.09 -17.87 -10.57
CA ARG A 81 4.84 -19.31 -10.51
C ARG A 81 5.91 -20.06 -9.73
N SER A 82 7.18 -19.79 -10.01
CA SER A 82 8.30 -20.43 -9.34
C SER A 82 8.32 -20.09 -7.85
N TRP A 83 8.11 -18.82 -7.50
CA TRP A 83 8.04 -18.39 -6.11
C TRP A 83 6.89 -19.08 -5.35
N VAL A 84 5.68 -19.13 -5.92
CA VAL A 84 4.54 -19.83 -5.33
C VAL A 84 4.85 -21.32 -5.08
N ALA A 85 5.50 -21.96 -6.06
CA ALA A 85 5.89 -23.36 -5.95
C ALA A 85 6.96 -23.61 -4.86
N GLU A 86 7.80 -22.61 -4.56
CA GLU A 86 8.78 -22.66 -3.46
C GLU A 86 8.13 -22.46 -2.09
N GLN A 87 7.04 -21.68 -2.00
CA GLN A 87 6.39 -21.38 -0.72
C GLN A 87 5.43 -22.47 -0.23
N SER A 88 4.81 -23.23 -1.13
CA SER A 88 3.82 -24.25 -0.76
C SER A 88 4.37 -25.67 -0.87
N SER A 89 4.30 -26.42 0.21
CA SER A 89 4.68 -27.84 0.27
C SER A 89 3.52 -28.78 -0.06
N ASP A 90 2.28 -28.29 -0.13
CA ASP A 90 1.09 -29.08 -0.46
C ASP A 90 0.66 -28.82 -1.93
N PRO A 91 0.84 -29.79 -2.84
CA PRO A 91 0.42 -29.63 -4.23
C PRO A 91 -1.11 -29.56 -4.42
N TRP A 92 -1.90 -30.04 -3.45
CA TRP A 92 -3.35 -30.14 -3.58
C TRP A 92 -4.04 -28.76 -3.54
N VAL A 93 -3.41 -27.76 -2.93
CA VAL A 93 -3.91 -26.38 -2.88
C VAL A 93 -3.90 -25.68 -4.24
N PHE A 94 -3.29 -26.30 -5.26
CA PHE A 94 -3.22 -25.75 -6.61
C PHE A 94 -4.16 -26.45 -7.61
N VAL A 95 -5.00 -27.37 -7.15
CA VAL A 95 -5.88 -28.15 -8.04
C VAL A 95 -7.13 -27.34 -8.42
N GLY A 96 -7.47 -27.36 -9.71
CA GLY A 96 -8.66 -26.67 -10.22
C GLY A 96 -8.50 -25.16 -10.19
N ASP A 97 -9.39 -24.44 -9.51
CA ASP A 97 -9.33 -22.97 -9.34
C ASP A 97 -8.81 -22.53 -7.96
N SER A 98 -8.54 -23.48 -7.05
CA SER A 98 -8.09 -23.19 -5.69
C SER A 98 -6.74 -22.47 -5.63
N TRP A 99 -5.90 -22.65 -6.65
CA TRP A 99 -4.61 -21.96 -6.77
C TRP A 99 -4.75 -20.44 -6.73
N ARG A 100 -5.84 -19.86 -7.22
CA ARG A 100 -6.05 -18.39 -7.22
C ARG A 100 -6.08 -17.87 -5.79
N SER A 101 -6.84 -18.53 -4.92
CA SER A 101 -6.93 -18.18 -3.51
C SER A 101 -5.61 -18.44 -2.78
N ALA A 102 -4.97 -19.58 -3.03
CA ALA A 102 -3.69 -19.92 -2.40
C ALA A 102 -2.58 -18.91 -2.75
N VAL A 103 -2.49 -18.49 -4.02
CA VAL A 103 -1.51 -17.47 -4.45
C VAL A 103 -1.79 -16.12 -3.81
N LEU A 104 -3.06 -15.72 -3.73
CA LEU A 104 -3.43 -14.44 -3.13
C LEU A 104 -3.15 -14.39 -1.62
N GLU A 105 -3.37 -15.49 -0.90
CA GLU A 105 -3.00 -15.60 0.51
C GLU A 105 -1.49 -15.47 0.72
N LEU A 106 -0.69 -16.13 -0.12
CA LEU A 106 0.78 -16.04 -0.05
C LEU A 106 1.29 -14.62 -0.26
N VAL A 107 0.69 -13.85 -1.18
CA VAL A 107 1.11 -12.48 -1.49
C VAL A 107 0.72 -11.48 -0.39
N ARG A 108 -0.24 -11.83 0.47
CA ARG A 108 -0.71 -10.99 1.59
C ARG A 108 -0.02 -11.31 2.93
N LEU A 109 0.90 -12.29 2.97
CA LEU A 109 1.73 -12.62 4.15
C LEU A 109 2.93 -11.68 4.26
#